data_AF-Q0AE19-F1
#
_entry.id   AF-Q0AE19-F1
#
_cell.length_a   1.000
_cell.length_b   1.000
_cell.length_c   1.000
_cell.angle_alpha   90.00
_cell.angle_beta   90.00
_cell.angle_gamma   90.00
#
_symmetry.space_group_name_H-M   'P 1'
#
loop_
_entity.id
_entity.type
_entity.pdbx_description
1 polymer ?
#
loop_
_entity_poly.entity_id
_entity_poly.type
_entity_poly.pdbx_seq_one_letter_code
_entity_poly.pdbx_strand_id
1 'polypeptide(L)'
;MAMDEPGVFDLVASARPAEDLPAAFDRLALAACAAQVRNTGLNNFALLHGVTVSMMAAELLPYLHEAAQRRLESAVIGFVVAAVVAFDDNSVSPDLPKIEAGSELDILHGLAQKAAAGLNDHDIKFADACTRLYKRTGSSLPIQALALNLGAL
;
A
#
# COMPACT_ATOMS: atom_id res chain seq x y z
N MET A 1 -10.84 -5.20 -26.48
CA MET A 1 -11.34 -4.15 -25.57
C MET A 1 -10.57 -4.34 -24.28
N ALA A 2 -9.69 -3.40 -23.93
CA ALA A 2 -9.04 -3.41 -22.63
C ALA A 2 -10.14 -3.21 -21.58
N MET A 3 -10.24 -4.10 -20.59
CA MET A 3 -11.08 -3.81 -19.43
C MET A 3 -10.33 -2.76 -18.63
N ASP A 4 -10.90 -1.57 -18.51
CA ASP A 4 -10.36 -0.52 -17.66
C ASP A 4 -10.16 -1.07 -16.25
N GLU A 5 -8.95 -0.92 -15.70
CA GLU A 5 -8.69 -1.30 -14.31
C GLU A 5 -9.59 -0.46 -13.39
N PRO A 6 -10.22 -1.07 -12.37
CA PRO A 6 -11.17 -0.36 -11.51
C PRO A 6 -10.50 0.84 -10.82
N GLY A 7 -11.17 1.99 -10.86
CA GLY A 7 -10.67 3.21 -10.25
C GLY A 7 -10.67 3.15 -8.72
N VAL A 8 -9.96 4.08 -8.06
CA VAL A 8 -9.84 4.10 -6.60
C VAL A 8 -11.20 4.21 -5.90
N PHE A 9 -12.13 4.98 -6.48
CA PHE A 9 -13.49 5.11 -5.97
C PHE A 9 -14.31 3.82 -6.16
N ASP A 10 -14.05 3.05 -7.22
CA ASP A 10 -14.69 1.73 -7.43
C ASP A 10 -14.17 0.71 -6.42
N LEU A 11 -12.87 0.73 -6.12
CA LEU A 11 -12.25 -0.12 -5.10
C LEU A 11 -12.76 0.20 -3.69
N VAL A 12 -12.95 1.49 -3.36
CA VAL A 12 -13.51 1.94 -2.07
C VAL A 12 -15.01 1.64 -1.98
N ALA A 13 -15.79 1.89 -3.04
CA ALA A 13 -17.21 1.58 -3.07
C ALA A 13 -17.50 0.06 -3.04
N SER A 14 -16.54 -0.77 -3.48
CA SER A 14 -16.63 -2.23 -3.38
C SER A 14 -16.43 -2.76 -1.94
N ALA A 15 -15.99 -1.92 -1.00
CA ALA A 15 -15.87 -2.27 0.42
C ALA A 15 -17.24 -2.30 1.12
N ARG A 16 -18.09 -3.25 0.73
CA ARG A 16 -19.07 -3.86 1.64
C ARG A 16 -18.32 -4.46 2.85
N PRO A 17 -18.97 -4.74 4.01
CA PRO A 17 -18.31 -5.46 5.09
C PRO A 17 -17.64 -6.70 4.49
N ALA A 18 -16.31 -6.74 4.51
CA ALA A 18 -15.64 -7.74 3.69
C ALA A 18 -15.90 -9.11 4.31
N GLU A 19 -16.28 -10.08 3.48
CA GLU A 19 -16.30 -11.49 3.86
C GLU A 19 -14.86 -11.98 4.13
N ASP A 20 -13.88 -11.35 3.47
CA ASP A 20 -12.44 -11.54 3.64
C ASP A 20 -11.77 -10.19 4.01
N LEU A 21 -11.66 -9.95 5.33
CA LEU A 21 -11.00 -8.76 5.89
C LEU A 21 -9.51 -8.65 5.49
N PRO A 22 -8.70 -9.72 5.55
CA PRO A 22 -7.33 -9.69 5.04
C PRO A 22 -7.24 -9.17 3.60
N ALA A 23 -8.07 -9.67 2.68
CA ALA A 23 -8.06 -9.23 1.29
C ALA A 23 -8.53 -7.78 1.12
N ALA A 24 -9.45 -7.30 1.97
CA ALA A 24 -9.87 -5.91 1.97
C ALA A 24 -8.72 -4.97 2.37
N PHE A 25 -7.96 -5.32 3.41
CA PHE A 25 -6.78 -4.55 3.80
C PHE A 25 -5.68 -4.59 2.73
N ASP A 26 -5.49 -5.70 2.03
CA ASP A 26 -4.56 -5.76 0.90
C ASP A 26 -4.97 -4.78 -0.21
N ARG A 27 -6.26 -4.70 -0.55
CA ARG A 27 -6.77 -3.73 -1.55
C ARG A 27 -6.56 -2.28 -1.12
N LEU A 28 -6.81 -1.95 0.15
CA LEU A 28 -6.57 -0.61 0.69
C LEU A 28 -5.09 -0.24 0.67
N ALA A 29 -4.22 -1.18 1.03
CA ALA A 29 -2.78 -0.98 0.99
C ALA A 29 -2.30 -0.76 -0.45
N LEU A 30 -2.80 -1.53 -1.42
CA LEU A 30 -2.48 -1.33 -2.84
C LEU A 30 -2.98 0.02 -3.36
N ALA A 31 -4.16 0.48 -2.95
CA ALA A 31 -4.65 1.81 -3.31
C ALA A 31 -3.72 2.92 -2.77
N ALA A 32 -3.25 2.79 -1.53
CA ALA A 32 -2.27 3.72 -0.96
C ALA A 32 -0.90 3.65 -1.68
N CYS A 33 -0.44 2.46 -2.08
CA CYS A 33 0.76 2.32 -2.92
C CYS A 33 0.60 3.02 -4.27
N ALA A 34 -0.54 2.84 -4.94
CA ALA A 34 -0.82 3.45 -6.23
C ALA A 34 -0.87 5.00 -6.13
N ALA A 35 -1.52 5.52 -5.10
CA ALA A 35 -1.51 6.96 -4.81
C ALA A 35 -0.09 7.45 -4.48
N GLN A 36 0.70 6.69 -3.71
CA GLN A 36 2.07 7.06 -3.36
C GLN A 36 2.97 7.15 -4.60
N VAL A 37 2.83 6.19 -5.51
CA VAL A 37 3.48 6.20 -6.82
C VAL A 37 3.14 7.49 -7.56
N ARG A 38 1.84 7.79 -7.70
CA ARG A 38 1.35 8.95 -8.48
C ARG A 38 1.80 10.30 -7.95
N ASN A 39 2.03 10.41 -6.65
CA ASN A 39 2.29 11.68 -5.97
C ASN A 39 3.75 11.87 -5.55
N THR A 40 4.67 11.26 -6.30
CA THR A 40 6.11 11.38 -6.08
C THR A 40 6.57 12.83 -6.02
N GLY A 41 7.28 13.20 -4.95
CA GLY A 41 7.79 14.56 -4.73
C GLY A 41 6.96 15.42 -3.76
N LEU A 42 5.79 14.95 -3.32
CA LEU A 42 5.01 15.56 -2.24
C LEU A 42 5.25 14.84 -0.90
N ASN A 43 5.17 15.56 0.22
CA ASN A 43 5.31 14.97 1.54
C ASN A 43 4.06 14.14 1.89
N ASN A 44 4.09 12.85 1.51
CA ASN A 44 2.93 11.98 1.53
C ASN A 44 2.95 10.99 2.69
N PHE A 45 3.30 11.48 3.87
CA PHE A 45 3.36 10.68 5.11
C PHE A 45 2.07 9.88 5.38
N ALA A 46 0.91 10.44 5.03
CA ALA A 46 -0.38 9.77 5.16
C ALA A 46 -0.53 8.54 4.25
N LEU A 47 0.04 8.55 3.04
CA LEU A 47 -0.03 7.42 2.10
C LEU A 47 0.90 6.28 2.54
N LEU A 48 2.10 6.58 3.04
CA LEU A 48 2.97 5.59 3.71
C LEU A 48 2.22 4.91 4.85
N HIS A 49 1.50 5.71 5.64
CA HIS A 49 0.66 5.17 6.69
C HIS A 49 -0.52 4.35 6.18
N GLY A 50 -1.12 4.72 5.04
CA GLY A 50 -2.19 3.93 4.43
C GLY A 50 -1.77 2.49 4.15
N VAL A 51 -0.54 2.29 3.68
CA VAL A 51 0.05 0.96 3.46
C VAL A 51 0.35 0.27 4.79
N THR A 52 1.08 0.92 5.70
CA THR A 52 1.53 0.31 6.96
C THR A 52 0.37 -0.06 7.90
N VAL A 53 -0.64 0.80 8.05
CA VAL A 53 -1.79 0.51 8.94
C VAL A 53 -2.64 -0.63 8.40
N SER A 54 -2.79 -0.74 7.08
CA SER A 54 -3.52 -1.84 6.45
C SER A 54 -2.81 -3.18 6.67
N MET A 55 -1.48 -3.21 6.53
CA MET A 55 -0.70 -4.43 6.78
C MET A 55 -0.70 -4.82 8.25
N MET A 56 -0.53 -3.86 9.15
CA MET A 56 -0.60 -4.13 10.58
C MET A 56 -2.00 -4.57 11.01
N ALA A 57 -3.05 -3.99 10.44
CA ALA A 57 -4.42 -4.39 10.73
C ALA A 57 -4.70 -5.85 10.34
N ALA A 58 -4.20 -6.28 9.18
CA ALA A 58 -4.35 -7.66 8.74
C ALA A 58 -3.67 -8.67 9.68
N GLU A 59 -2.50 -8.32 10.24
CA GLU A 59 -1.78 -9.13 11.23
C GLU A 59 -2.49 -9.19 12.58
N LEU A 60 -3.26 -8.16 12.93
CA LEU A 60 -3.99 -8.10 14.20
C LEU A 60 -5.27 -8.93 14.20
N LEU A 61 -5.88 -9.19 13.03
CA LEU A 61 -7.18 -9.87 12.92
C LEU A 61 -7.28 -11.17 13.73
N PRO A 62 -6.30 -12.10 13.72
CA PRO A 62 -6.40 -13.36 14.46
C PRO A 62 -6.48 -13.19 15.98
N TYR A 63 -6.11 -12.02 16.50
CA TYR A 63 -6.08 -11.73 17.94
C TYR A 63 -7.32 -10.96 18.41
N LEU A 64 -8.24 -10.62 17.51
CA LEU A 64 -9.41 -9.80 17.79
C LEU A 64 -10.70 -10.63 17.70
N HIS A 65 -11.64 -10.36 18.60
CA HIS A 65 -13.01 -10.85 18.46
C HIS A 65 -13.72 -10.10 17.31
N GLU A 66 -14.79 -10.68 16.79
CA GLU A 66 -15.49 -10.18 15.58
C GLU A 66 -15.87 -8.69 15.66
N ALA A 67 -16.48 -8.25 16.77
CA ALA A 67 -16.84 -6.84 16.94
C ALA A 67 -15.62 -5.88 16.93
N ALA A 68 -14.45 -6.32 17.38
CA ALA A 68 -13.21 -5.54 17.31
C ALA A 68 -12.63 -5.56 15.89
N GLN A 69 -12.72 -6.69 15.18
CA GLN A 69 -12.34 -6.77 13.77
C GLN A 69 -13.15 -5.79 12.91
N ARG A 70 -14.47 -5.68 13.11
CA ARG A 70 -15.33 -4.71 12.39
C ARG A 70 -15.02 -3.25 12.71
N ARG A 71 -14.66 -2.95 13.96
CA ARG A 71 -14.21 -1.60 14.36
C ARG A 71 -12.87 -1.26 13.70
N LEU A 72 -11.93 -2.20 13.69
CA LEU A 72 -10.64 -2.06 13.03
C LEU A 72 -10.83 -1.86 11.52
N GLU A 73 -11.66 -2.67 10.88
CA GLU A 73 -12.04 -2.53 9.46
C GLU A 73 -12.49 -1.11 9.14
N SER A 74 -13.47 -0.61 9.88
CA SER A 74 -14.04 0.73 9.67
C SER A 74 -13.00 1.84 9.86
N ALA A 75 -12.16 1.72 10.89
CA ALA A 75 -11.11 2.71 11.17
C ALA A 75 -10.04 2.75 10.07
N VAL A 76 -9.60 1.59 9.61
CA VAL A 76 -8.59 1.47 8.53
C VAL A 76 -9.16 1.98 7.21
N ILE A 77 -10.39 1.59 6.84
CA ILE A 77 -11.06 2.11 5.64
C ILE A 77 -11.14 3.63 5.71
N GLY A 78 -11.65 4.20 6.80
CA GLY A 78 -11.81 5.65 6.95
C GLY A 78 -10.48 6.40 6.81
N PHE A 79 -9.42 5.89 7.46
CA PHE A 79 -8.08 6.49 7.37
C PHE A 79 -7.52 6.41 5.95
N VAL A 80 -7.51 5.22 5.35
CA VAL A 80 -6.89 5.02 4.03
C VAL A 80 -7.64 5.79 2.95
N VAL A 81 -8.98 5.79 2.98
CA VAL A 81 -9.79 6.57 2.05
C VAL A 81 -9.49 8.06 2.18
N ALA A 82 -9.42 8.60 3.40
CA ALA A 82 -9.09 10.00 3.61
C ALA A 82 -7.68 10.33 3.09
N ALA A 83 -6.70 9.47 3.35
CA ALA A 83 -5.33 9.64 2.85
C ALA A 83 -5.28 9.60 1.31
N VAL A 84 -5.90 8.61 0.69
CA VAL A 84 -5.96 8.51 -0.77
C VAL A 84 -6.68 9.72 -1.36
N VAL A 85 -7.88 10.08 -0.89
CA VAL A 85 -8.62 11.23 -1.44
C VAL A 85 -7.86 12.56 -1.28
N ALA A 86 -7.17 12.75 -0.16
CA ALA A 86 -6.43 13.99 0.09
C ALA A 86 -5.20 14.15 -0.82
N PHE A 87 -4.61 13.04 -1.25
CA PHE A 87 -3.32 13.04 -1.92
C PHE A 87 -3.35 12.45 -3.33
N ASP A 88 -4.41 11.77 -3.77
CA ASP A 88 -4.47 11.13 -5.10
C ASP A 88 -4.83 12.15 -6.18
N ASP A 89 -3.82 12.84 -6.71
CA ASP A 89 -3.96 13.64 -7.91
C ASP A 89 -3.93 12.75 -9.17
N ASN A 90 -5.11 12.38 -9.66
CA ASN A 90 -5.28 11.60 -10.90
C ASN A 90 -4.83 12.34 -12.17
N SER A 91 -4.37 13.59 -12.08
CA SER A 91 -3.77 14.31 -13.22
C SER A 91 -2.32 13.88 -13.49
N VAL A 92 -1.68 13.18 -12.56
CA VAL A 92 -0.29 12.72 -12.66
C VAL A 92 -0.27 11.20 -12.79
N SER A 93 0.04 10.71 -13.99
CA SER A 93 0.47 9.33 -14.21
C SER A 93 1.98 9.35 -14.39
N PRO A 94 2.78 9.09 -13.34
CA PRO A 94 4.21 9.02 -13.49
C PRO A 94 4.55 7.81 -14.36
N ASP A 95 5.55 7.97 -15.22
CA ASP A 95 6.16 6.84 -15.91
C ASP A 95 6.73 5.88 -14.86
N LEU A 96 5.96 4.83 -14.58
CA LEU A 96 6.33 3.81 -13.64
C LEU A 96 7.51 3.01 -14.19
N PRO A 97 8.63 2.91 -13.47
CA PRO A 97 9.72 2.05 -13.90
C PRO A 97 9.22 0.62 -13.96
N LYS A 98 9.38 0.01 -15.14
CA LYS A 98 9.06 -1.39 -15.36
C LYS A 98 10.04 -2.23 -14.56
N ILE A 99 9.50 -3.03 -13.65
CA ILE A 99 10.27 -4.02 -12.92
C ILE A 99 10.32 -5.28 -13.79
N GLU A 100 11.52 -5.77 -14.09
CA GLU A 100 11.68 -7.00 -14.87
C GLU A 100 11.17 -8.21 -14.07
N ALA A 101 10.34 -9.01 -14.72
CA ALA A 101 9.77 -10.21 -14.13
C ALA A 101 10.86 -11.22 -13.73
N GLY A 102 10.81 -11.70 -12.48
CA GLY A 102 11.76 -12.65 -11.91
C GLY A 102 12.85 -12.02 -11.03
N SER A 103 12.89 -10.69 -10.92
CA SER A 103 13.88 -9.95 -10.10
C SER A 103 13.27 -9.26 -8.86
N GLU A 104 11.96 -9.37 -8.67
CA GLU A 104 11.18 -8.58 -7.71
C GLU A 104 11.62 -8.77 -6.26
N LEU A 105 11.92 -10.01 -5.85
CA LEU A 105 12.34 -10.31 -4.48
C LEU A 105 13.73 -9.76 -4.16
N ASP A 106 14.65 -9.80 -5.12
CA ASP A 106 16.01 -9.26 -4.96
C ASP A 106 15.98 -7.73 -4.88
N ILE A 107 15.16 -7.10 -5.71
CA ILE A 107 14.92 -5.65 -5.66
C ILE A 107 14.33 -5.27 -4.30
N LEU A 108 13.28 -5.96 -3.87
CA LEU A 108 12.64 -5.72 -2.58
C LEU A 108 13.63 -5.90 -1.42
N HIS A 109 14.50 -6.90 -1.48
CA HIS A 109 15.56 -7.10 -0.49
C HIS A 109 16.55 -5.93 -0.45
N GLY A 110 17.03 -5.47 -1.61
CA GLY A 110 17.92 -4.32 -1.70
C GLY A 110 17.28 -3.03 -1.16
N LEU A 111 16.00 -2.81 -1.45
CA LEU A 111 15.24 -1.67 -0.93
C LEU A 111 15.05 -1.74 0.59
N ALA A 112 14.77 -2.92 1.14
CA ALA A 112 14.66 -3.11 2.59
C ALA A 112 15.99 -2.83 3.31
N GLN A 113 17.12 -3.26 2.73
CA GLN A 113 18.45 -2.92 3.25
C GLN A 113 18.71 -1.40 3.21
N LYS A 114 18.33 -0.73 2.11
CA LYS A 114 18.47 0.73 1.97
C LYS A 114 17.64 1.47 3.04
N ALA A 115 16.39 1.05 3.26
CA ALA A 115 15.54 1.61 4.31
C ALA A 115 16.16 1.44 5.71
N ALA A 116 16.66 0.24 6.01
CA ALA A 116 17.32 -0.05 7.29
C ALA A 116 18.59 0.79 7.51
N ALA A 117 19.39 1.00 6.46
CA ALA A 117 20.61 1.81 6.52
C ALA A 117 20.32 3.30 6.79
N GLY A 118 19.15 3.80 6.37
CA GLY A 118 18.73 5.18 6.61
C GLY A 118 18.33 5.48 8.06
N LEU A 119 18.13 4.45 8.89
CA LEU A 119 17.70 4.55 10.31
C LEU A 119 16.42 5.39 10.54
N ASN A 120 15.62 5.59 9.50
CA ASN A 120 14.32 6.25 9.58
C ASN A 120 13.23 5.20 9.85
N ASP A 121 12.54 5.35 10.98
CA ASP A 121 11.52 4.40 11.42
C ASP A 121 10.35 4.26 10.43
N HIS A 122 9.96 5.34 9.76
CA HIS A 122 8.87 5.32 8.78
C HIS A 122 9.27 4.54 7.52
N ASP A 123 10.49 4.74 7.04
CA ASP A 123 11.00 4.02 5.86
C ASP A 123 11.14 2.53 6.16
N ILE A 124 11.62 2.17 7.35
CA ILE A 124 11.76 0.77 7.78
C ILE A 124 10.39 0.09 7.85
N LYS A 125 9.41 0.73 8.50
CA LYS A 125 8.04 0.21 8.62
C LYS A 125 7.37 0.10 7.25
N PHE A 126 7.58 1.09 6.39
CA PHE A 126 7.05 1.08 5.04
C PHE A 126 7.66 -0.04 4.21
N ALA A 127 8.97 -0.28 4.31
CA ALA A 127 9.65 -1.37 3.64
C ALA A 127 9.13 -2.76 4.09
N ASP A 128 8.91 -2.96 5.40
CA ASP A 128 8.30 -4.20 5.91
C ASP A 128 6.88 -4.40 5.38
N ALA A 129 6.06 -3.34 5.43
CA ALA A 129 4.69 -3.39 4.93
C ALA A 129 4.63 -3.71 3.43
N CYS A 130 5.45 -3.05 2.61
CA CYS A 130 5.55 -3.33 1.17
C CYS A 130 6.02 -4.76 0.89
N THR A 131 6.96 -5.26 1.69
CA THR A 131 7.45 -6.65 1.58
C THR A 131 6.33 -7.66 1.86
N ARG A 132 5.57 -7.46 2.93
CA ARG A 132 4.43 -8.33 3.28
C ARG A 132 3.34 -8.27 2.22
N LEU A 133 3.01 -7.07 1.77
CA LEU A 133 1.98 -6.87 0.75
C LEU A 133 2.34 -7.56 -0.57
N TYR A 134 3.60 -7.45 -1.01
CA TYR A 134 4.10 -8.17 -2.18
C TYR A 134 3.94 -9.69 -2.01
N LYS A 135 4.39 -10.25 -0.88
CA LYS A 135 4.29 -11.70 -0.62
C LYS A 135 2.85 -12.22 -0.63
N ARG A 136 1.88 -11.40 -0.21
CA ARG A 136 0.46 -11.77 -0.15
C ARG A 136 -0.27 -11.63 -1.48
N THR A 137 0.10 -10.62 -2.27
CA THR A 137 -0.67 -10.23 -3.47
C THR A 137 0.02 -10.54 -4.79
N GLY A 138 1.34 -10.70 -4.79
CA GLY A 138 2.16 -10.79 -6.01
C GLY A 138 2.23 -9.49 -6.83
N SER A 139 1.62 -8.40 -6.36
CA SER A 139 1.62 -7.12 -7.07
C SER A 139 2.97 -6.42 -6.95
N SER A 140 3.51 -5.88 -8.05
CA SER A 140 4.75 -5.11 -8.05
C SER A 140 4.60 -3.67 -7.54
N LEU A 141 3.36 -3.18 -7.33
CA LEU A 141 3.07 -1.83 -6.84
C LEU A 141 3.79 -1.46 -5.53
N PRO A 142 3.87 -2.34 -4.51
CA PRO A 142 4.55 -2.01 -3.25
C PRO A 142 6.07 -1.84 -3.46
N ILE A 143 6.66 -2.55 -4.42
CA ILE A 143 8.08 -2.42 -4.77
C ILE A 143 8.32 -1.05 -5.40
N GLN A 144 7.47 -0.66 -6.36
CA GLN A 144 7.54 0.65 -7.03
C GLN A 144 7.37 1.79 -6.02
N ALA A 145 6.35 1.72 -5.16
CA ALA A 145 6.08 2.72 -4.13
C ALA A 145 7.26 2.86 -3.16
N LEU A 146 7.85 1.74 -2.72
CA LEU A 146 9.03 1.74 -1.85
C LEU A 146 10.25 2.35 -2.53
N ALA A 147 10.53 1.95 -3.76
CA ALA A 147 11.68 2.43 -4.50
C ALA A 147 11.62 3.94 -4.76
N LEU A 148 10.44 4.46 -5.09
CA LEU A 148 10.20 5.90 -5.24
C LEU A 148 10.37 6.65 -3.92
N ASN A 149 9.81 6.13 -2.81
CA ASN A 149 9.96 6.74 -1.49
C ASN A 149 11.43 6.85 -1.05
N LEU A 150 12.23 5.84 -1.37
CA LEU A 150 13.65 5.82 -1.01
C LEU A 150 14.56 6.53 -2.04
N GLY A 151 14.02 7.16 -3.07
CA GLY A 151 14.80 7.76 -4.17
C GLY A 151 15.77 6.77 -4.81
N ALA A 152 15.29 5.56 -5.08
CA ALA A 152 16.07 4.45 -5.66
C ALA A 152 15.77 4.23 -7.16
N LEU A 153 14.96 5.11 -7.76
CA LEU A 153 14.57 5.14 -9.17
C LEU A 153 14.76 6.56 -9.71
#